data_AF-A3YEM3-F1
#
_entry.id   AF-A3YEM3-F1
#
_cell.length_a   1.000
_cell.length_b   1.000
_cell.length_c   1.000
_cell.angle_alpha   90.00
_cell.angle_beta   90.00
_cell.angle_gamma   90.00
#
_symmetry.space_group_name_H-M   'P 1'
#
loop_
_entity.id
_entity.type
_entity.pdbx_description
1 polymer ?
#
loop_
_entity_poly.entity_id
_entity_poly.type
_entity_poly.pdbx_seq_one_letter_code
_entity_poly.pdbx_strand_id
1 'polypeptide(L)'
;MNTNTEVWEQFYKKTLERKHHPRTEKAISIDNTALKRAVDCGCGAGADMVFLAEKGYQVFGFDQSNDAFDICHKRFEDISAVEVTQASFENFQFPESSLILANASLFFAKPESFDEIWTNLEGSLVSGGVFAGDFMGIKDDWAISHTIPITSLTKASVMALFEGFDLIAFHERDELGQTQIGKSKHWHTYSVIAKKR
;
A
#
# COMPACT_ATOMS: atom_id res chain seq x y z
N MET A 1 34.00 5.71 14.70
CA MET A 1 33.37 4.75 13.76
C MET A 1 32.07 4.35 14.43
N ASN A 2 30.93 4.93 14.04
CA ASN A 2 29.65 4.50 14.61
C ASN A 2 29.46 3.04 14.24
N THR A 3 29.22 2.20 15.24
CA THR A 3 28.97 0.78 15.04
C THR A 3 27.69 0.62 14.23
N ASN A 4 27.59 -0.43 13.40
CA ASN A 4 26.39 -0.70 12.62
C ASN A 4 25.11 -0.66 13.47
N THR A 5 25.19 -0.98 14.77
CA THR A 5 24.10 -0.93 15.74
C THR A 5 23.54 0.47 15.97
N GLU A 6 24.38 1.49 16.18
CA GLU A 6 23.89 2.87 16.42
C GLU A 6 23.23 3.47 15.17
N VAL A 7 23.77 3.14 13.99
CA VAL A 7 23.18 3.56 12.71
C VAL A 7 21.84 2.87 12.49
N TRP A 8 21.72 1.59 12.87
CA TRP A 8 20.46 0.85 12.81
C TRP A 8 19.45 1.41 13.83
N GLU A 9 19.81 1.67 15.08
CA GLU A 9 18.89 2.27 16.05
C GLU A 9 18.34 3.63 15.59
N GLN A 10 19.18 4.46 14.97
CA GLN A 10 18.74 5.74 14.40
C GLN A 10 17.81 5.57 13.19
N PHE A 11 18.13 4.64 12.27
CA PHE A 11 17.27 4.35 11.11
C PHE A 11 15.93 3.74 11.56
N TYR A 12 15.94 2.85 12.55
CA TYR A 12 14.77 2.26 13.19
C TYR A 12 13.89 3.34 13.82
N LYS A 13 14.47 4.25 14.61
CA LYS A 13 13.72 5.36 15.24
C LYS A 13 13.07 6.28 14.21
N LYS A 14 13.81 6.71 13.18
CA LYS A 14 13.26 7.54 12.09
C LYS A 14 12.13 6.85 11.33
N THR A 15 12.25 5.55 11.14
CA THR A 15 11.24 4.73 10.46
C THR A 15 9.93 4.70 11.26
N LEU A 16 10.01 4.58 12.59
CA LEU A 16 8.85 4.60 13.48
C LEU A 16 8.19 5.99 13.62
N GLU A 17 8.98 7.06 13.49
CA GLU A 17 8.49 8.45 13.52
C GLU A 17 7.75 8.87 12.23
N ARG A 18 7.80 8.05 11.18
CA ARG A 18 7.10 8.34 9.93
C ARG A 18 5.59 8.38 10.19
N LYS A 19 4.96 9.47 9.75
CA LYS A 19 3.51 9.64 9.81
C LYS A 19 2.81 8.83 8.72
N HIS A 20 1.55 8.48 8.99
CA HIS A 20 0.64 7.91 8.01
C HIS A 20 0.49 8.83 6.79
N HIS A 21 0.09 8.24 5.67
CA HIS A 21 -0.06 8.95 4.41
C HIS A 21 -1.34 9.83 4.44
N PRO A 22 -1.34 11.07 3.89
CA PRO A 22 -2.55 11.90 3.83
C PRO A 22 -3.73 11.25 3.08
N ARG A 23 -3.43 10.38 2.12
CA ARG A 23 -4.46 9.58 1.42
C ARG A 23 -5.21 8.66 2.38
N THR A 24 -4.56 8.14 3.41
CA THR A 24 -5.16 7.29 4.43
C THR A 24 -6.23 8.05 5.20
N GLU A 25 -5.96 9.32 5.58
CA GLU A 25 -6.96 10.19 6.19
C GLU A 25 -8.16 10.40 5.27
N LYS A 26 -7.89 10.67 3.99
CA LYS A 26 -8.95 10.87 2.99
C LYS A 26 -9.79 9.60 2.80
N ALA A 27 -9.17 8.43 2.74
CA ALA A 27 -9.85 7.16 2.57
C ALA A 27 -10.77 6.83 3.76
N ILE A 28 -10.29 7.02 4.99
CA ILE A 28 -11.11 6.85 6.20
C ILE A 28 -12.31 7.81 6.20
N SER A 29 -12.14 9.05 5.73
CA SER A 29 -13.26 10.02 5.64
C SER A 29 -14.37 9.61 4.66
N ILE A 30 -14.10 8.66 3.77
CA ILE A 30 -15.04 8.14 2.77
C ILE A 30 -15.69 6.83 3.26
N ASP A 31 -14.95 6.03 4.04
CA ASP A 31 -15.42 4.77 4.60
C ASP A 31 -16.48 4.99 5.70
N ASN A 32 -17.73 4.95 5.26
CA ASN A 32 -18.92 5.06 6.11
C ASN A 32 -19.53 3.70 6.44
N THR A 33 -18.80 2.60 6.20
CA THR A 33 -19.30 1.26 6.53
C THR A 33 -19.23 1.02 8.04
N ALA A 34 -20.10 0.12 8.52
CA ALA A 34 -20.07 -0.32 9.92
C ALA A 34 -18.93 -1.32 10.19
N LEU A 35 -18.49 -2.05 9.16
CA LEU A 35 -17.31 -2.92 9.23
C LEU A 35 -16.08 -2.02 9.36
N LYS A 36 -15.41 -2.04 10.51
CA LYS A 36 -14.14 -1.34 10.70
C LYS A 36 -12.99 -2.32 10.57
N ARG A 37 -12.77 -2.81 9.34
CA ARG A 37 -11.65 -3.70 9.02
C ARG A 37 -10.84 -3.16 7.85
N ALA A 38 -9.55 -2.97 8.07
CA ALA A 38 -8.64 -2.42 7.07
C ALA A 38 -7.52 -3.41 6.71
N VAL A 39 -7.11 -3.41 5.44
CA VAL A 39 -5.89 -4.09 4.98
C VAL A 39 -4.86 -3.04 4.55
N ASP A 40 -3.63 -3.14 5.04
CA ASP A 40 -2.50 -2.32 4.60
C ASP A 40 -1.50 -3.19 3.82
N CYS A 41 -1.53 -3.05 2.49
CA CYS A 41 -0.74 -3.85 1.57
C CYS A 41 0.67 -3.25 1.41
N GLY A 42 1.71 -4.02 1.72
CA GLY A 42 3.07 -3.49 1.77
C GLY A 42 3.23 -2.49 2.91
N CYS A 43 2.85 -2.90 4.13
CA CYS A 43 2.68 -2.02 5.28
C CYS A 43 3.99 -1.36 5.75
N GLY A 44 5.16 -1.84 5.30
CA GLY A 44 6.44 -1.35 5.78
C GLY A 44 6.53 -1.48 7.30
N ALA A 45 6.91 -0.40 7.98
CA ALA A 45 6.92 -0.32 9.45
C ALA A 45 5.56 0.05 10.09
N GLY A 46 4.48 0.01 9.31
CA GLY A 46 3.10 0.16 9.78
C GLY A 46 2.70 1.56 10.24
N ALA A 47 3.20 2.60 9.57
CA ALA A 47 2.82 3.99 9.89
C ALA A 47 1.32 4.25 9.69
N ASP A 48 0.74 3.76 8.58
CA ASP A 48 -0.70 3.86 8.31
C ASP A 48 -1.52 2.99 9.26
N MET A 49 -1.00 1.81 9.62
CA MET A 49 -1.65 0.89 10.57
C MET A 49 -1.84 1.49 11.96
N VAL A 50 -0.89 2.28 12.47
CA VAL A 50 -1.06 3.00 13.75
C VAL A 50 -2.29 3.90 13.70
N PHE A 51 -2.38 4.72 12.66
CA PHE A 51 -3.48 5.65 12.51
C PHE A 51 -4.82 4.93 12.34
N LEU A 52 -4.85 3.83 11.58
CA LEU A 52 -6.04 3.00 11.42
C LEU A 52 -6.51 2.40 12.75
N ALA A 53 -5.59 1.84 13.55
CA ALA A 53 -5.90 1.29 14.86
C ALA A 53 -6.47 2.37 15.82
N GLU A 54 -5.88 3.58 15.82
CA GLU A 54 -6.41 4.73 16.57
C GLU A 54 -7.82 5.17 16.13
N LYS A 55 -8.21 4.88 14.89
CA LYS A 55 -9.57 5.12 14.36
C LYS A 55 -10.52 3.94 14.58
N GLY A 56 -10.10 2.92 15.33
CA GLY A 56 -10.93 1.79 15.73
C GLY A 56 -11.07 0.70 14.67
N TYR A 57 -10.16 0.66 13.69
CA TYR A 57 -10.11 -0.46 12.74
C TYR A 57 -9.43 -1.68 13.36
N GLN A 58 -9.96 -2.86 13.04
CA GLN A 58 -9.18 -4.09 13.01
C GLN A 58 -8.30 -4.04 11.76
N VAL A 59 -6.98 -4.10 11.92
CA VAL A 59 -6.01 -3.87 10.83
C VAL A 59 -5.25 -5.14 10.52
N PHE A 60 -5.15 -5.48 9.24
CA PHE A 60 -4.36 -6.58 8.72
C PHE A 60 -3.28 -6.00 7.80
N GLY A 61 -2.02 -6.08 8.20
CA GLY A 61 -0.90 -5.60 7.42
C GLY A 61 -0.07 -6.75 6.90
N PHE A 62 0.46 -6.62 5.69
CA PHE A 62 1.48 -7.54 5.22
C PHE A 62 2.60 -6.84 4.48
N ASP A 63 3.79 -7.42 4.58
CA ASP A 63 4.97 -7.02 3.80
C ASP A 63 5.84 -8.25 3.53
N GLN A 64 6.49 -8.28 2.37
CA GLN A 64 7.36 -9.39 1.98
C GLN A 64 8.77 -9.26 2.59
N SER A 65 9.18 -8.03 2.95
CA SER A 65 10.50 -7.75 3.48
C SER A 65 10.62 -8.22 4.94
N ASN A 66 11.63 -9.05 5.22
CA ASN A 66 11.96 -9.47 6.59
C ASN A 66 12.12 -8.27 7.53
N ASP A 67 12.88 -7.26 7.10
CA ASP A 67 13.17 -6.08 7.94
C ASP A 67 11.89 -5.29 8.23
N ALA A 68 11.03 -5.10 7.23
CA ALA A 68 9.76 -4.40 7.42
C ALA A 68 8.84 -5.18 8.36
N PHE A 69 8.73 -6.49 8.14
CA PHE A 69 7.96 -7.39 8.98
C PHE A 69 8.43 -7.34 10.43
N ASP A 70 9.72 -7.51 10.70
CA ASP A 70 10.26 -7.54 12.07
C ASP A 70 9.97 -6.24 12.83
N ILE A 71 10.14 -5.08 12.17
CA ILE A 71 9.82 -3.77 12.75
C ILE A 71 8.33 -3.65 13.02
N CYS A 72 7.49 -3.99 12.04
CA CYS A 72 6.04 -3.85 12.13
C CYS A 72 5.46 -4.80 13.16
N HIS A 73 5.82 -6.08 13.12
CA HIS A 73 5.41 -7.10 14.08
C HIS A 73 5.75 -6.66 15.51
N LYS A 74 7.00 -6.24 15.76
CA LYS A 74 7.41 -5.74 17.09
C LYS A 74 6.63 -4.48 17.51
N ARG A 75 6.27 -3.60 16.57
CA ARG A 75 5.48 -2.40 16.86
C ARG A 75 4.07 -2.72 17.35
N PHE A 76 3.49 -3.84 16.88
CA PHE A 76 2.10 -4.21 17.13
C PHE A 76 1.93 -5.48 17.98
N GLU A 77 3.00 -6.04 18.55
CA GLU A 77 2.97 -7.32 19.28
C GLU A 77 1.95 -7.35 20.43
N ASP A 78 1.71 -6.20 21.08
CA ASP A 78 0.75 -6.03 22.17
C ASP A 78 -0.57 -5.38 21.74
N ILE A 79 -0.79 -5.15 20.44
CA ILE A 79 -1.97 -4.46 19.91
C ILE A 79 -2.88 -5.49 19.24
N SER A 80 -3.85 -6.02 20.00
CA SER A 80 -4.77 -7.07 19.53
C SER A 80 -5.66 -6.68 18.34
N ALA A 81 -5.81 -5.38 18.08
CA ALA A 81 -6.53 -4.88 16.92
C ALA A 81 -5.73 -4.99 15.62
N VAL A 82 -4.45 -5.37 15.68
CA VAL A 82 -3.54 -5.37 14.54
C VAL A 82 -2.90 -6.74 14.34
N GLU A 83 -3.00 -7.27 13.13
CA GLU A 83 -2.32 -8.49 12.71
C GLU A 83 -1.29 -8.15 11.62
N VAL A 84 -0.07 -8.65 11.78
CA VAL A 84 1.02 -8.47 10.81
C VAL A 84 1.41 -9.82 10.26
N THR A 85 1.36 -9.97 8.94
CA THR A 85 1.77 -11.19 8.25
C THR A 85 2.98 -10.90 7.36
N GLN A 86 4.01 -11.75 7.44
CA GLN A 86 5.04 -11.74 6.41
C GLN A 86 4.51 -12.45 5.16
N ALA A 87 4.17 -11.69 4.13
CA ALA A 87 3.62 -12.24 2.90
C ALA A 87 3.88 -11.33 1.69
N SER A 88 3.83 -11.91 0.50
CA SER A 88 3.70 -11.16 -0.75
C SER A 88 2.23 -11.04 -1.14
N PHE A 89 1.92 -10.21 -2.14
CA PHE A 89 0.55 -10.09 -2.67
C PHE A 89 -0.02 -11.43 -3.14
N GLU A 90 0.81 -12.29 -3.73
CA GLU A 90 0.41 -13.60 -4.26
C GLU A 90 0.00 -14.59 -3.16
N ASN A 91 0.53 -14.41 -1.95
CA ASN A 91 0.37 -15.39 -0.87
C ASN A 91 -0.53 -14.89 0.26
N PHE A 92 -0.79 -13.58 0.32
CA PHE A 92 -1.65 -13.01 1.35
C PHE A 92 -3.12 -13.39 1.14
N GLN A 93 -3.77 -13.81 2.23
CA GLN A 93 -5.21 -14.13 2.22
C GLN A 93 -5.98 -12.89 2.66
N PHE A 94 -6.64 -12.22 1.71
CA PHE A 94 -7.37 -10.99 1.98
C PHE A 94 -8.64 -11.26 2.81
N PRO A 95 -8.74 -10.72 4.05
CA PRO A 95 -9.96 -10.81 4.82
C PRO A 95 -11.03 -9.84 4.28
N GLU A 96 -12.30 -10.15 4.50
CA GLU A 96 -13.41 -9.24 4.17
C GLU A 96 -13.18 -7.87 4.84
N SER A 97 -13.05 -6.78 4.08
CA SER A 97 -12.60 -5.49 4.60
C SER A 97 -13.44 -4.33 4.06
N SER A 98 -13.44 -3.22 4.80
CA SER A 98 -14.06 -1.96 4.37
C SER A 98 -13.07 -0.96 3.81
N LEU A 99 -11.78 -1.17 4.05
CA LEU A 99 -10.72 -0.28 3.62
C LEU A 99 -9.50 -1.09 3.20
N ILE A 100 -9.00 -0.86 1.99
CA ILE A 100 -7.75 -1.44 1.53
C ILE A 100 -6.82 -0.31 1.10
N LEU A 101 -5.65 -0.28 1.71
CA LEU A 101 -4.56 0.62 1.39
C LEU A 101 -3.48 -0.13 0.60
N ALA A 102 -3.00 0.48 -0.47
CA ALA A 102 -1.86 -0.03 -1.26
C ALA A 102 -0.99 1.14 -1.75
N ASN A 103 -0.51 1.95 -0.79
CA ASN A 103 0.27 3.16 -1.07
C ASN A 103 1.66 2.76 -1.58
N ALA A 104 1.95 3.05 -2.86
CA ALA A 104 3.22 2.75 -3.54
C ALA A 104 3.73 1.30 -3.38
N SER A 105 2.81 0.32 -3.22
CA SER A 105 3.15 -1.08 -2.94
C SER A 105 2.67 -2.06 -4.02
N LEU A 106 1.51 -1.81 -4.63
CA LEU A 106 0.88 -2.75 -5.57
C LEU A 106 1.73 -3.02 -6.83
N PHE A 107 2.69 -2.14 -7.14
CA PHE A 107 3.63 -2.32 -8.24
C PHE A 107 4.49 -3.59 -8.11
N PHE A 108 4.67 -4.06 -6.87
CA PHE A 108 5.49 -5.23 -6.55
C PHE A 108 4.70 -6.56 -6.62
N ALA A 109 3.40 -6.50 -6.92
CA ALA A 109 2.67 -7.68 -7.38
C ALA A 109 3.31 -8.17 -8.69
N LYS A 110 3.42 -9.50 -8.85
CA LYS A 110 3.94 -10.09 -10.07
C LYS A 110 3.01 -9.83 -11.25
N PRO A 111 3.52 -9.37 -12.41
CA PRO A 111 2.69 -9.09 -13.59
C PRO A 111 1.80 -10.26 -14.00
N GLU A 112 2.31 -11.49 -13.93
CA GLU A 112 1.59 -12.71 -14.29
C GLU A 112 0.46 -13.09 -13.31
N SER A 113 0.47 -12.54 -12.10
CA SER A 113 -0.53 -12.82 -11.05
C SER A 113 -1.42 -11.62 -10.74
N PHE A 114 -1.19 -10.47 -11.40
CA PHE A 114 -1.84 -9.22 -11.04
C PHE A 114 -3.37 -9.29 -11.12
N ASP A 115 -3.92 -9.89 -12.18
CA ASP A 115 -5.37 -9.98 -12.37
C ASP A 115 -6.03 -10.84 -11.26
N GLU A 116 -5.37 -11.92 -10.83
CA GLU A 116 -5.82 -12.75 -9.72
C GLU A 116 -5.74 -12.00 -8.38
N ILE A 117 -4.62 -11.31 -8.13
CA ILE A 117 -4.42 -10.49 -6.94
C ILE A 117 -5.48 -9.39 -6.86
N TRP A 118 -5.73 -8.68 -7.96
CA TRP A 118 -6.76 -7.65 -8.03
C TRP A 118 -8.14 -8.24 -7.76
N THR A 119 -8.46 -9.39 -8.36
CA THR A 119 -9.74 -10.08 -8.15
C THR A 119 -9.94 -10.46 -6.67
N ASN A 120 -8.90 -10.98 -6.01
CA ASN A 120 -8.96 -11.34 -4.60
C ASN A 120 -9.11 -10.10 -3.69
N LEU A 121 -8.33 -9.05 -3.97
CA LEU A 121 -8.39 -7.79 -3.26
C LEU A 121 -9.78 -7.15 -3.40
N GLU A 122 -10.24 -6.95 -4.63
CA GLU A 122 -11.56 -6.40 -4.94
C GLU A 122 -12.66 -7.25 -4.32
N GLY A 123 -12.58 -8.58 -4.44
CA GLY A 123 -13.54 -9.52 -3.87
C GLY A 123 -13.64 -9.43 -2.35
N SER A 124 -12.53 -9.17 -1.66
CA SER A 124 -12.49 -8.98 -0.21
C SER A 124 -13.08 -7.65 0.26
N LEU A 125 -13.13 -6.64 -0.62
CA LEU A 125 -13.67 -5.33 -0.27
C LEU A 125 -15.20 -5.37 -0.33
N VAL A 126 -15.87 -5.00 0.77
CA VAL A 126 -17.33 -4.95 0.82
C VAL A 126 -17.91 -3.83 -0.05
N SER A 127 -19.17 -3.96 -0.47
CA SER A 127 -19.89 -2.84 -1.10
C SER A 127 -19.92 -1.63 -0.15
N GLY A 128 -19.64 -0.45 -0.70
CA GLY A 128 -19.44 0.77 0.05
C GLY A 128 -18.04 0.92 0.68
N GLY A 129 -17.21 -0.11 0.64
CA GLY A 129 -15.81 -0.06 1.09
C GLY A 129 -14.92 0.79 0.17
N VAL A 130 -13.73 1.14 0.64
CA VAL A 130 -12.82 2.07 -0.02
C VAL A 130 -11.50 1.40 -0.36
N PHE A 131 -11.07 1.54 -1.60
CA PHE A 131 -9.69 1.29 -2.02
C PHE A 131 -8.94 2.62 -2.12
N ALA A 132 -7.70 2.66 -1.63
CA ALA A 132 -6.80 3.77 -1.82
C ALA A 132 -5.36 3.29 -2.06
N GLY A 133 -4.78 3.63 -3.21
CA GLY A 133 -3.47 3.12 -3.56
C GLY A 133 -2.89 3.72 -4.82
N ASP A 134 -1.75 3.19 -5.23
CA ASP A 134 -1.04 3.63 -6.43
C ASP A 134 -0.87 2.49 -7.43
N PHE A 135 -0.85 2.82 -8.72
CA PHE A 135 -0.46 1.94 -9.83
C PHE A 135 0.73 2.51 -10.60
N MET A 136 1.66 1.64 -11.03
CA MET A 136 2.82 2.06 -11.82
C MET A 136 2.38 2.25 -13.26
N GLY A 137 2.78 3.35 -13.89
CA GLY A 137 2.55 3.60 -15.30
C GLY A 137 3.65 3.02 -16.17
N ILE A 138 3.31 2.56 -17.37
CA ILE A 138 4.23 1.94 -18.34
C ILE A 138 5.41 2.82 -18.82
N LYS A 139 5.41 4.12 -18.48
CA LYS A 139 6.49 5.06 -18.84
C LYS A 139 7.46 5.29 -17.68
N ASP A 140 7.24 4.65 -16.54
CA ASP A 140 8.09 4.80 -15.38
C ASP A 140 9.42 4.07 -15.64
N ASP A 141 10.54 4.65 -15.23
CA ASP A 141 11.84 3.99 -15.38
C ASP A 141 11.87 2.63 -14.67
N TRP A 142 11.14 2.45 -13.57
CA TRP A 142 11.03 1.16 -12.88
C TRP A 142 10.24 0.12 -13.68
N ALA A 143 9.31 0.53 -14.54
CA ALA A 143 8.65 -0.39 -15.44
C ALA A 143 9.63 -0.99 -16.49
N ILE A 144 10.74 -0.28 -16.76
CA ILE A 144 11.68 -0.63 -17.83
C ILE A 144 12.91 -1.36 -17.28
N SER A 145 13.49 -0.88 -16.17
CA SER A 145 14.83 -1.26 -15.74
C SER A 145 14.96 -1.66 -14.27
N HIS A 146 13.85 -1.99 -13.61
CA HIS A 146 13.92 -2.45 -12.22
C HIS A 146 14.46 -3.89 -12.14
N THR A 147 15.12 -4.22 -11.03
CA THR A 147 15.81 -5.51 -10.86
C THR A 147 14.86 -6.69 -10.69
N ILE A 148 13.63 -6.41 -10.21
CA ILE A 148 12.54 -7.38 -10.15
C ILE A 148 11.41 -6.93 -11.09
N PRO A 149 10.61 -7.85 -11.63
CA PRO A 149 9.45 -7.50 -12.44
C PRO A 149 8.51 -6.56 -11.68
N ILE A 150 8.11 -5.47 -12.33
CA ILE A 150 7.16 -4.50 -11.80
C ILE A 150 5.88 -4.58 -12.63
N THR A 151 4.75 -4.72 -11.95
CA THR A 151 3.46 -4.56 -12.62
C THR A 151 3.28 -3.10 -12.99
N SER A 152 3.24 -2.83 -14.29
CA SER A 152 2.98 -1.51 -14.86
C SER A 152 1.79 -1.55 -15.80
N LEU A 153 0.97 -0.51 -15.76
CA LEU A 153 -0.33 -0.45 -16.41
C LEU A 153 -0.48 0.80 -17.26
N THR A 154 -1.32 0.71 -18.28
CA THR A 154 -1.80 1.90 -18.99
C THR A 154 -2.89 2.59 -18.17
N LYS A 155 -3.12 3.88 -18.43
CA LYS A 155 -4.25 4.59 -17.83
C LYS A 155 -5.58 3.89 -18.08
N ALA A 156 -5.79 3.39 -19.30
CA ALA A 156 -7.01 2.66 -19.66
C ALA A 156 -7.16 1.38 -18.82
N SER A 157 -6.08 0.62 -18.63
CA SER A 157 -6.07 -0.57 -17.78
C SER A 157 -6.41 -0.23 -16.32
N VAL A 158 -5.81 0.83 -15.76
CA VAL A 158 -6.13 1.26 -14.38
C VAL A 158 -7.59 1.67 -14.28
N MET A 159 -8.12 2.45 -15.22
CA MET A 159 -9.52 2.85 -15.22
C MET A 159 -10.48 1.65 -15.30
N ALA A 160 -10.12 0.61 -16.06
CA ALA A 160 -10.92 -0.62 -16.18
C ALA A 160 -11.05 -1.37 -14.84
N LEU A 161 -10.01 -1.38 -14.00
CA LEU A 161 -10.05 -1.98 -12.65
C LEU A 161 -11.13 -1.35 -11.75
N PHE A 162 -11.50 -0.09 -12.03
CA PHE A 162 -12.46 0.66 -11.23
C PHE A 162 -13.84 0.79 -11.87
N GLU A 163 -14.16 -0.02 -12.90
CA GLU A 163 -15.50 -0.03 -13.50
C GLU A 163 -16.58 -0.35 -12.46
N GLY A 164 -16.30 -1.18 -11.46
CA GLY A 164 -17.19 -1.52 -10.34
C GLY A 164 -17.31 -0.44 -9.26
N PHE A 165 -16.61 0.69 -9.38
CA PHE A 165 -16.41 1.65 -8.30
C PHE A 165 -16.90 3.06 -8.65
N ASP A 166 -17.22 3.83 -7.62
CA ASP A 166 -17.29 5.29 -7.69
C ASP A 166 -15.87 5.86 -7.51
N LEU A 167 -15.32 6.43 -8.58
CA LEU A 167 -13.97 7.00 -8.57
C LEU A 167 -13.96 8.37 -7.87
N ILE A 168 -13.41 8.43 -6.66
CA ILE A 168 -13.42 9.64 -5.82
C ILE A 168 -12.24 10.56 -6.14
N ALA A 169 -11.07 9.98 -6.39
CA ALA A 169 -9.88 10.71 -6.79
C ALA A 169 -9.04 9.87 -7.75
N PHE A 170 -8.53 10.51 -8.80
CA PHE A 170 -7.59 9.94 -9.74
C PHE A 170 -6.56 11.00 -10.10
N HIS A 171 -5.29 10.73 -9.84
CA HIS A 171 -4.19 11.63 -10.18
C HIS A 171 -3.11 10.87 -10.95
N GLU A 172 -2.79 11.35 -12.14
CA GLU A 172 -1.69 10.86 -12.96
C GLU A 172 -0.50 11.79 -12.78
N ARG A 173 0.63 11.21 -12.37
CA ARG A 173 1.94 11.87 -12.37
C ARG A 173 2.73 11.28 -13.52
N ASP A 174 3.17 12.11 -14.45
CA ASP A 174 4.00 11.74 -15.60
C ASP A 174 5.05 12.84 -15.82
N GLU A 175 6.22 12.71 -15.19
CA GLU A 175 7.24 13.77 -15.18
C GLU A 175 8.65 13.24 -14.95
N LEU A 176 9.64 14.00 -15.42
CA LEU A 176 11.02 13.82 -14.99
C LEU A 176 11.19 14.40 -13.58
N GLY A 177 11.77 13.61 -12.68
CA GLY A 177 12.10 14.03 -11.33
C GLY A 177 13.41 13.43 -10.84
N GLN A 178 13.64 13.50 -9.54
CA GLN A 178 14.78 12.89 -8.88
C GLN A 178 14.30 11.86 -7.84
N THR A 179 15.10 10.83 -7.64
CA THR A 179 14.97 9.90 -6.51
C THR A 179 15.43 10.58 -5.22
N GLN A 180 15.16 9.96 -4.06
CA GLN A 180 15.62 10.48 -2.76
C GLN A 180 17.15 10.63 -2.65
N ILE A 181 17.92 9.92 -3.49
CA ILE A 181 19.37 10.01 -3.58
C ILE A 181 19.87 10.89 -4.74
N GLY A 182 18.98 11.70 -5.35
CA GLY A 182 19.33 12.70 -6.36
C GLY A 182 19.51 12.19 -7.80
N LYS A 183 19.29 10.89 -8.06
CA LYS A 183 19.35 10.35 -9.43
C LYS A 183 18.10 10.75 -10.22
N SER A 184 18.27 11.21 -11.45
CA SER A 184 17.16 11.44 -12.39
C SER A 184 16.34 10.17 -12.55
N LYS A 185 15.02 10.33 -12.53
CA LYS A 185 14.05 9.26 -12.74
C LYS A 185 12.82 9.83 -13.44
N HIS A 186 12.35 9.16 -14.48
CA HIS A 186 11.00 9.38 -15.01
C HIS A 186 9.99 8.73 -14.06
N TRP A 187 9.09 9.54 -13.53
CA TRP A 187 7.98 9.11 -12.67
C TRP A 187 6.73 9.00 -13.53
N HIS A 188 6.14 7.81 -13.57
CA HIS A 188 4.82 7.61 -14.15
C HIS A 188 3.98 6.76 -13.19
N THR A 189 3.04 7.39 -12.48
CA THR A 189 2.21 6.71 -11.46
C THR A 189 0.78 7.22 -11.48
N TYR A 190 -0.17 6.35 -11.18
CA TYR A 190 -1.59 6.71 -10.97
C TYR A 190 -1.97 6.52 -9.51
N SER A 191 -2.36 7.59 -8.84
CA SER A 191 -2.90 7.54 -7.48
C SER A 191 -4.42 7.52 -7.51
N VAL A 192 -5.04 6.56 -6.82
CA VAL A 192 -6.47 6.33 -6.85
C VAL A 192 -7.06 6.31 -5.45
N ILE A 193 -8.25 6.91 -5.29
CA ILE A 193 -9.18 6.63 -4.21
C ILE A 193 -10.52 6.30 -4.86
N ALA A 194 -11.07 5.13 -4.56
CA ALA A 194 -12.31 4.65 -5.16
C ALA A 194 -13.17 3.96 -4.10
N LYS A 195 -14.49 4.11 -4.22
CA LYS A 195 -15.47 3.46 -3.33
C LYS A 195 -16.21 2.38 -4.10
N LYS A 196 -16.24 1.15 -3.60
CA LYS A 196 -16.92 0.04 -4.26
C LYS A 196 -18.43 0.24 -4.24
N ARG A 197 -19.09 0.00 -5.38
CA ARG A 197 -20.56 0.08 -5.48
C ARG A 197 -21.24 -1.13 -4.83
#